data_AF-A0A8E6B4C5-F1
#
_entry.id   AF-A0A8E6B4C5-F1
#
_cell.length_a   1.000
_cell.length_b   1.000
_cell.length_c   1.000
_cell.angle_alpha   90.00
_cell.angle_beta   90.00
_cell.angle_gamma   90.00
#
_symmetry.space_group_name_H-M   'P 1'
#
loop_
_entity.id
_entity.type
_entity.pdbx_description
1 polymer ?
#
loop_
_entity_poly.entity_id
_entity_poly.type
_entity_poly.pdbx_seq_one_letter_code
_entity_poly.pdbx_strand_id
1 'polypeptide(L)'
;MVELTLGEPLTTGQMNQDRLKLCLKVNDQSYSSEGKTGWFEGEMLNLQSKLPPGIFMKACINCAFSDYSPYGHGLFGSMICFRANKVGHLALPLGEDFDKDDYFDVMDTVSEIVQETHLCPEFERRVPGTGYRG
;
A
#
# COMPACT_ATOMS: atom_id res chain seq x y z
N MET A 1 -3.32 16.75 -9.14
CA MET A 1 -4.27 17.36 -8.18
C MET A 1 -4.76 16.25 -7.29
N VAL A 2 -4.77 16.47 -5.98
CA VAL A 2 -5.34 15.52 -5.00
C VAL A 2 -6.67 16.11 -4.55
N GLU A 3 -7.72 15.29 -4.53
CA GLU A 3 -9.06 15.67 -4.06
C GLU A 3 -9.46 14.71 -2.95
N LEU A 4 -9.76 15.24 -1.77
CA LEU A 4 -10.35 14.51 -0.66
C LEU A 4 -11.70 15.15 -0.34
N THR A 5 -12.76 14.35 -0.45
CA THR A 5 -14.12 14.74 -0.08
C THR A 5 -14.53 13.95 1.15
N LEU A 6 -14.94 14.68 2.20
CA LEU A 6 -15.48 14.12 3.43
C LEU A 6 -16.95 14.50 3.52
N GLY A 7 -17.78 13.54 3.93
CA GLY A 7 -19.20 13.76 4.19
C GLY A 7 -19.49 14.22 5.62
N GLU A 8 -20.71 13.95 6.06
CA GLU A 8 -21.16 14.28 7.41
C GLU A 8 -20.69 13.24 8.43
N PRO A 9 -20.40 13.65 9.68
CA PRO A 9 -20.05 12.73 10.75
C PRO A 9 -21.25 11.87 11.15
N LEU A 10 -21.00 10.59 11.37
CA LEU A 10 -21.93 9.63 11.95
C LEU A 10 -21.77 9.56 13.47
N THR A 11 -22.80 9.08 14.16
CA THR A 11 -22.77 8.87 15.62
C THR A 11 -21.73 7.83 16.06
N THR A 12 -21.24 7.00 15.13
CA THR A 12 -20.18 6.00 15.34
C THR A 12 -18.76 6.60 15.31
N GLY A 13 -18.61 7.90 15.01
CA GLY A 13 -17.32 8.56 14.84
C GLY A 13 -16.71 8.41 13.43
N GLN A 14 -17.41 7.74 12.52
CA GLN A 14 -17.05 7.64 11.10
C GLN A 14 -17.67 8.78 10.28
N MET A 15 -17.31 8.90 9.00
CA MET A 15 -18.00 9.77 8.04
C MET A 15 -18.95 8.95 7.17
N ASN A 16 -20.05 9.53 6.70
CA ASN A 16 -20.95 8.86 5.75
C ASN A 16 -20.40 8.82 4.31
N GLN A 17 -19.32 9.55 4.05
CA GLN A 17 -18.61 9.56 2.78
C GLN A 17 -17.13 9.92 3.01
N ASP A 18 -16.26 9.18 2.34
CA ASP A 18 -14.83 9.41 2.21
C ASP A 18 -14.39 9.07 0.79
N ARG A 19 -14.17 10.11 -0.03
CA ARG A 19 -13.72 9.94 -1.42
C ARG A 19 -12.37 10.60 -1.62
N LEU A 20 -11.37 9.77 -1.89
CA LEU A 20 -10.04 10.19 -2.30
C LEU A 20 -9.88 10.02 -3.79
N LYS A 21 -9.49 11.06 -4.53
CA LYS A 21 -9.09 10.97 -5.93
C LYS A 21 -7.67 11.49 -6.10
N LEU A 22 -6.82 10.67 -6.69
CA LEU A 22 -5.41 10.93 -6.92
C LEU A 22 -5.17 11.25 -8.39
N CYS A 23 -4.16 12.07 -8.66
CA CYS A 23 -3.66 12.29 -10.01
C CYS A 23 -2.14 12.29 -10.02
N LEU A 24 -1.59 11.43 -10.87
CA LEU A 24 -0.16 11.32 -11.16
C LEU A 24 0.14 12.04 -12.47
N LYS A 25 1.15 12.91 -12.45
CA LYS A 25 1.67 13.58 -13.64
C LYS A 25 3.04 13.01 -13.98
N VAL A 26 3.21 12.56 -15.22
CA VAL A 26 4.50 12.06 -15.76
C VAL A 26 4.73 12.76 -17.08
N ASN A 27 5.75 13.61 -17.14
CA ASN A 27 5.97 14.52 -18.27
C ASN A 27 4.68 15.32 -18.57
N ASP A 28 4.23 15.32 -19.82
CA ASP A 28 3.00 15.99 -20.27
C ASP A 28 1.73 15.14 -20.14
N GLN A 29 1.83 13.94 -19.54
CA GLN A 29 0.69 13.05 -19.34
C GLN A 29 0.18 13.12 -17.91
N SER A 30 -1.14 12.97 -17.76
CA SER A 30 -1.81 12.94 -16.46
C SER A 30 -2.69 11.69 -16.38
N TYR A 31 -2.51 10.93 -15.31
CA TYR A 31 -3.34 9.77 -14.96
C TYR A 31 -4.12 10.12 -13.71
N SER A 32 -5.40 9.74 -13.66
CA SER A 32 -6.26 9.98 -12.50
C SER A 32 -6.87 8.68 -12.01
N SER A 33 -6.93 8.53 -10.70
CA SER A 33 -7.67 7.46 -10.05
C SER A 33 -9.18 7.71 -10.17
N GLU A 34 -10.00 6.71 -9.85
CA GLU A 34 -11.46 6.82 -9.98
C GLU A 34 -12.13 7.48 -8.78
N GLY A 35 -11.51 7.42 -7.61
CA GLY A 35 -12.09 7.87 -6.35
C GLY A 35 -13.28 7.03 -5.92
N LYS A 36 -13.10 5.72 -5.91
CA LYS A 36 -14.13 4.72 -5.59
C LYS A 36 -13.72 3.73 -4.51
N THR A 37 -12.44 3.63 -4.16
CA THR A 37 -11.98 2.62 -3.21
C THR A 37 -12.09 3.09 -1.76
N GLY A 38 -12.10 4.41 -1.53
CA GLY A 38 -12.07 5.01 -0.19
C GLY A 38 -10.68 4.95 0.49
N TRP A 39 -9.70 4.30 -0.13
CA TRP A 39 -8.37 4.05 0.46
C TRP A 39 -7.24 4.48 -0.47
N PHE A 40 -6.16 5.06 0.08
CA PHE A 40 -5.00 5.48 -0.70
C PHE A 40 -4.36 4.31 -1.45
N GLU A 41 -4.27 3.13 -0.82
CA GLU A 41 -3.90 1.86 -1.48
C GLU A 41 -4.66 1.67 -2.78
N GLY A 42 -5.99 1.61 -2.70
CA GLY A 42 -6.84 1.26 -3.82
C GLY A 42 -6.74 2.30 -4.94
N GLU A 43 -6.64 3.58 -4.60
CA GLU A 43 -6.48 4.65 -5.59
C GLU A 43 -5.09 4.64 -6.25
N MET A 44 -4.04 4.28 -5.51
CA MET A 44 -2.68 4.08 -6.06
C MET A 44 -2.62 2.85 -6.97
N LEU A 45 -3.26 1.74 -6.60
CA LEU A 45 -3.34 0.54 -7.45
C LEU A 45 -4.18 0.83 -8.71
N ASN A 46 -5.27 1.60 -8.59
CA ASN A 46 -6.04 2.06 -9.75
C ASN A 46 -5.18 2.94 -10.67
N LEU A 47 -4.39 3.88 -10.13
CA LEU A 47 -3.42 4.65 -10.93
C LEU A 47 -2.38 3.75 -11.61
N GLN A 48 -1.80 2.81 -10.88
CA GLN A 48 -0.80 1.87 -11.41
C GLN A 48 -1.35 1.06 -12.59
N SER A 49 -2.62 0.66 -12.54
CA SER A 49 -3.27 -0.09 -13.63
C SER A 49 -3.44 0.73 -14.93
N LYS A 50 -3.43 2.07 -14.83
CA LYS A 50 -3.62 2.99 -15.96
C LYS A 50 -2.31 3.45 -16.59
N LEU A 51 -1.17 3.09 -15.99
CA LEU A 51 0.13 3.40 -16.55
C LEU A 51 0.42 2.56 -17.79
N PRO A 52 1.20 3.08 -18.77
CA PRO A 52 1.58 2.32 -19.95
C PRO A 52 2.29 1.00 -19.60
N PRO A 53 2.20 -0.02 -20.48
CA PRO A 53 2.92 -1.27 -20.29
C PRO A 53 4.41 -1.05 -20.04
N GLY A 54 4.97 -1.76 -19.05
CA GLY A 54 6.37 -1.63 -18.64
C GLY A 54 6.65 -0.45 -17.69
N ILE A 55 5.68 0.42 -17.41
CA ILE A 55 5.84 1.53 -16.46
C ILE A 55 5.22 1.17 -15.11
N PHE A 56 5.94 1.45 -14.04
CA PHE A 56 5.45 1.27 -12.67
C PHE A 56 5.91 2.40 -11.74
N MET A 57 5.10 2.68 -10.73
CA MET A 57 5.45 3.61 -9.67
C MET A 57 6.41 2.94 -8.69
N LYS A 58 7.59 3.52 -8.54
CA LYS A 58 8.57 3.12 -7.52
C LYS A 58 8.20 3.78 -6.18
N ALA A 59 7.40 3.10 -5.38
CA ALA A 59 6.95 3.55 -4.06
C ALA A 59 6.67 2.33 -3.18
N CYS A 60 6.76 2.45 -1.85
CA CYS A 60 6.58 1.33 -0.94
C CYS A 60 5.23 0.60 -1.11
N ILE A 61 4.15 1.26 -1.54
CA ILE A 61 2.90 0.56 -1.87
C ILE A 61 3.07 -0.58 -2.90
N ASN A 62 4.06 -0.46 -3.79
CA ASN A 62 4.42 -1.43 -4.83
C ASN A 62 5.70 -2.21 -4.52
N CYS A 63 6.25 -2.09 -3.32
CA CYS A 63 7.49 -2.78 -2.94
C CYS A 63 7.18 -4.20 -2.42
N ALA A 64 7.99 -5.17 -2.84
CA ALA A 64 7.88 -6.58 -2.43
C ALA A 64 8.23 -6.83 -0.95
N PHE A 65 8.89 -5.86 -0.30
CA PHE A 65 9.38 -5.96 1.08
C PHE A 65 8.63 -5.05 2.05
N SER A 66 7.40 -4.70 1.72
CA SER A 66 6.62 -3.83 2.61
C SER A 66 5.16 -4.19 2.64
N ASP A 67 4.60 -4.23 3.84
CA ASP A 67 3.20 -4.52 4.07
C ASP A 67 2.55 -3.53 5.04
N TYR A 68 1.22 -3.54 5.08
CA TYR A 68 0.51 -2.83 6.12
C TYR A 68 0.63 -3.56 7.45
N SER A 69 0.50 -2.80 8.52
CA SER A 69 0.31 -3.34 9.85
C SER A 69 -0.97 -4.21 9.91
N PRO A 70 -0.93 -5.37 10.57
CA PRO A 70 -2.13 -6.18 10.82
C PRO A 70 -3.09 -5.49 11.80
N TYR A 71 -2.63 -4.43 12.49
CA TYR A 71 -3.44 -3.60 13.37
C TYR A 71 -4.22 -2.50 12.62
N GLY A 72 -4.18 -2.51 11.28
CA GLY A 72 -4.86 -1.55 10.43
C GLY A 72 -4.02 -0.30 10.12
N HIS A 73 -4.55 0.54 9.23
CA HIS A 73 -3.96 1.81 8.83
C HIS A 73 -5.05 2.85 8.50
N GLY A 74 -4.66 4.13 8.46
CA GLY A 74 -5.54 5.22 8.05
C GLY A 74 -5.68 5.35 6.53
N LEU A 75 -6.41 6.39 6.08
CA LEU A 75 -6.62 6.69 4.66
C LEU A 75 -5.30 6.71 3.87
N PHE A 76 -4.34 7.51 4.34
CA PHE A 76 -2.94 7.52 3.93
C PHE A 76 -2.15 6.88 5.08
N GLY A 77 -1.60 5.70 4.79
CA GLY A 77 -1.13 4.75 5.77
C GLY A 77 0.38 4.60 5.83
N SER A 78 0.81 4.00 6.93
CA SER A 78 2.17 3.56 7.14
C SER A 78 2.36 2.12 6.65
N MET A 79 3.44 1.91 5.92
CA MET A 79 3.97 0.62 5.49
C MET A 79 5.11 0.20 6.42
N ILE A 80 5.07 -1.06 6.85
CA ILE A 80 6.17 -1.73 7.53
C ILE A 80 7.21 -2.12 6.48
N CYS A 81 8.49 -1.81 6.72
CA CYS A 81 9.59 -2.18 5.83
C CYS A 81 10.37 -3.38 6.37
N PHE A 82 10.46 -4.44 5.57
CA PHE A 82 11.18 -5.69 5.87
C PHE A 82 12.51 -5.82 5.11
N ARG A 83 13.13 -4.70 4.67
CA ARG A 83 14.38 -4.78 3.89
C ARG A 83 15.54 -5.45 4.64
N ALA A 84 15.54 -5.41 5.98
CA ALA A 84 16.52 -6.08 6.82
C ALA A 84 16.31 -7.61 6.88
N ASN A 85 15.12 -8.11 6.51
CA ASN A 85 14.78 -9.53 6.48
C ASN A 85 13.89 -9.88 5.28
N LYS A 86 14.39 -9.59 4.07
CA LYS A 86 13.68 -9.87 2.82
C LYS A 86 13.32 -11.35 2.69
N VAL A 87 14.25 -12.23 3.05
CA VAL A 87 14.09 -13.69 2.92
C VAL A 87 13.00 -14.20 3.84
N GLY A 88 13.02 -13.82 5.13
CA GLY A 88 11.98 -14.23 6.07
C GLY A 88 10.60 -13.71 5.67
N HIS A 89 10.52 -12.44 5.26
CA HIS A 89 9.27 -11.85 4.80
C HIS A 89 8.68 -12.54 3.56
N LEU A 90 9.50 -12.83 2.55
CA LEU A 90 9.05 -13.50 1.34
C LEU A 90 8.77 -15.00 1.53
N ALA A 91 9.29 -15.61 2.59
CA ALA A 91 9.09 -17.01 2.91
C ALA A 91 7.79 -17.28 3.68
N LEU A 92 7.07 -16.24 4.11
CA LEU A 92 5.81 -16.40 4.82
C LEU A 92 4.80 -17.16 3.95
N PRO A 93 4.16 -18.22 4.50
CA PRO A 93 3.11 -18.95 3.80
C PRO A 93 1.91 -18.04 3.53
N LEU A 94 1.11 -18.35 2.51
CA LEU A 94 -0.05 -17.55 2.10
C LEU A 94 -1.32 -18.38 2.18
N GLY A 95 -2.48 -17.71 2.27
CA GLY A 95 -3.78 -18.38 2.22
C GLY A 95 -4.05 -19.21 3.48
N GLU A 96 -4.41 -20.49 3.29
CA GLU A 96 -4.78 -21.38 4.39
C GLU A 96 -3.61 -21.83 5.26
N ASP A 97 -2.39 -21.78 4.72
CA ASP A 97 -1.15 -22.12 5.45
C ASP A 97 -0.57 -20.93 6.22
N PHE A 98 -1.20 -19.75 6.16
CA PHE A 98 -0.71 -18.56 6.85
C PHE A 98 -0.86 -18.67 8.38
N ASP A 99 0.25 -18.57 9.10
CA ASP A 99 0.28 -18.43 10.55
C ASP A 99 0.60 -16.98 10.97
N LYS A 100 -0.17 -16.47 11.94
CA LYS A 100 0.05 -15.15 12.52
C LYS A 100 1.31 -15.09 13.37
N ASP A 101 1.63 -16.19 14.06
CA ASP A 101 2.81 -16.21 14.94
C ASP A 101 4.10 -16.07 14.11
N ASP A 102 4.20 -16.80 12.99
CA ASP A 102 5.29 -16.65 12.02
C ASP A 102 5.39 -15.21 11.48
N TYR A 103 4.25 -14.57 11.21
CA TYR A 103 4.23 -13.17 10.78
C TYR A 103 4.74 -12.22 11.86
N PHE A 104 4.36 -12.43 13.12
CA PHE A 104 4.84 -11.61 14.23
C PHE A 104 6.34 -11.79 14.49
N ASP A 105 6.88 -13.00 14.32
CA ASP A 105 8.33 -13.24 14.38
C ASP A 105 9.07 -12.44 13.29
N VAL A 106 8.50 -12.36 12.08
CA VAL A 106 9.06 -11.51 11.02
C VAL A 106 8.90 -10.01 11.36
N MET A 107 7.83 -9.60 12.04
CA MET A 107 7.64 -8.21 12.51
C MET A 107 8.70 -7.76 13.53
N ASP A 108 9.35 -8.66 14.25
CA ASP A 108 10.47 -8.31 15.13
C ASP A 108 11.75 -7.94 14.35
N THR A 109 11.76 -8.16 13.03
CA THR A 109 12.88 -7.84 12.12
C THR A 109 12.65 -6.57 11.30
N VAL A 110 11.66 -5.76 11.68
CA VAL A 110 11.29 -4.53 10.97
C VAL A 110 12.45 -3.54 10.92
N SER A 111 12.69 -3.02 9.71
CA SER A 111 13.74 -2.02 9.46
C SER A 111 13.29 -0.63 9.85
N GLU A 112 12.08 -0.26 9.41
CA GLU A 112 11.46 1.03 9.67
C GLU A 112 9.98 1.00 9.30
N ILE A 113 9.27 2.07 9.68
CA ILE A 113 7.90 2.34 9.27
C ILE A 113 7.94 3.58 8.38
N VAL A 114 7.43 3.45 7.15
CA VAL A 114 7.46 4.50 6.11
C VAL A 114 6.06 4.79 5.59
N GLN A 115 5.88 5.86 4.83
CA GLN A 115 4.62 6.11 4.13
C GLN A 115 4.52 5.31 2.83
N GLU A 116 3.31 5.08 2.33
CA GLU A 116 3.06 4.33 1.08
C GLU A 116 3.81 4.89 -0.13
N THR A 117 4.05 6.20 -0.17
CA THR A 117 4.75 6.92 -1.25
C THR A 117 6.27 6.94 -1.09
N HIS A 118 6.82 6.35 -0.03
CA HIS A 118 8.25 6.38 0.24
C HIS A 118 9.07 5.74 -0.90
N LEU A 119 10.16 6.40 -1.27
CA LEU A 119 11.07 5.97 -2.33
C LEU A 119 12.21 5.13 -1.75
N CYS A 120 11.96 3.83 -1.59
CA CYS A 120 12.96 2.91 -1.03
C CYS A 120 14.17 2.74 -1.98
N PRO A 121 15.42 2.80 -1.46
CA PRO A 121 16.63 2.53 -2.26
C PRO A 121 16.70 1.06 -2.71
N GLU A 122 16.17 0.13 -1.92
CA GLU A 122 16.15 -1.31 -2.15
C GLU A 122 14.80 -1.82 -2.67
N PHE A 123 14.04 -0.94 -3.32
CA PHE A 123 12.76 -1.30 -3.91
C PHE A 123 12.94 -2.44 -4.91
N GLU A 124 12.14 -3.49 -4.71
CA GLU A 124 11.85 -4.51 -5.71
C GLU A 124 10.35 -4.53 -5.94
N ARG A 125 9.94 -4.68 -7.20
CA ARG A 125 8.52 -4.61 -7.56
C ARG A 125 7.80 -5.82 -7.00
N ARG A 126 6.74 -5.58 -6.23
CA ARG A 126 5.81 -6.61 -5.75
C ARG A 126 5.21 -7.39 -6.93
N VAL A 127 5.18 -8.71 -6.78
CA VAL A 127 4.39 -9.63 -7.61
C VAL A 127 3.08 -9.91 -6.84
N PRO A 128 1.90 -9.89 -7.49
CA PRO A 128 0.66 -10.26 -6.83
C PRO A 128 0.78 -11.65 -6.17
N GLY A 129 0.31 -11.80 -4.93
CA GLY A 129 0.53 -13.04 -4.17
C GLY A 129 1.88 -13.09 -3.45
N THR A 130 2.38 -11.96 -2.94
CA THR A 130 3.60 -11.93 -2.11
C THR A 130 3.39 -11.12 -0.82
N GLY A 131 3.84 -11.70 0.30
CA GLY A 131 3.79 -11.09 1.62
C GLY A 131 2.41 -11.20 2.28
N TYR A 132 2.19 -10.44 3.34
CA TYR A 132 0.95 -10.49 4.13
C TYR A 132 -0.29 -10.02 3.36
N ARG A 133 -0.13 -9.09 2.41
CA ARG A 133 -1.24 -8.47 1.66
C ARG A 133 -1.62 -9.18 0.36
N GLY A 134 -1.20 -10.42 0.16
CA GLY A 134 -1.63 -11.23 -0.99
C GLY A 134 -0.84 -12.51 -1.10
#